data_AF-A0A1H5C0N5-F1
#
_entry.id   AF-A0A1H5C0N5-F1
#
_cell.length_a   1.000
_cell.length_b   1.000
_cell.length_c   1.000
_cell.angle_alpha   90.00
_cell.angle_beta   90.00
_cell.angle_gamma   90.00
#
_symmetry.space_group_name_H-M   'P 1'
#
loop_
_entity.id
_entity.type
_entity.pdbx_description
1 polymer ?
#
loop_
_entity_poly.entity_id
_entity_poly.type
_entity_poly.pdbx_seq_one_letter_code
_entity_poly.pdbx_strand_id
1 'polypeptide(L)'
;MTAATTSTLARPITDLRTRVPGMARAAIDRYIEGTARYAETGIPEYLHRESVHTIHTLLTVCLRSALEDSLDIPGSLREVIERGTERVAEGLPLREYMRCWQIGFDVLAEELHTTIGAGHPGSPPCPYPHPPHL
;
A
#
# COMPACT_ATOMS: atom_id res chain seq x y z
N MET A 1 -19.68 -3.27 16.57
CA MET A 1 -18.44 -4.07 16.72
C MET A 1 -17.68 -3.51 17.91
N THR A 2 -17.43 -4.36 18.90
CA THR A 2 -17.20 -4.01 20.31
C THR A 2 -15.74 -3.62 20.58
N ALA A 3 -15.52 -2.66 21.50
CA ALA A 3 -14.22 -2.13 21.91
C ALA A 3 -13.15 -3.18 22.28
N ALA A 4 -13.56 -4.42 22.60
CA ALA A 4 -12.67 -5.56 22.84
C ALA A 4 -11.88 -6.00 21.59
N THR A 5 -12.46 -5.87 20.39
CA THR A 5 -11.78 -6.20 19.12
C THR A 5 -10.73 -5.14 18.79
N THR A 6 -11.02 -3.86 19.06
CA THR A 6 -10.08 -2.74 18.88
C THR A 6 -8.85 -2.89 19.78
N SER A 7 -9.04 -3.29 21.05
CA SER A 7 -7.93 -3.54 21.98
C SER A 7 -7.03 -4.71 21.56
N THR A 8 -7.59 -5.75 20.94
CA THR A 8 -6.84 -6.95 20.50
C THR A 8 -6.02 -6.67 19.24
N LEU A 9 -6.52 -5.82 18.33
CA LEU A 9 -5.84 -5.48 17.08
C LEU A 9 -4.86 -4.31 17.20
N ALA A 10 -4.95 -3.52 18.28
CA ALA A 10 -4.14 -2.32 18.47
C ALA A 10 -2.63 -2.58 18.43
N ARG A 11 -2.16 -3.63 19.10
CA ARG A 11 -0.74 -3.98 19.16
C ARG A 11 -0.22 -4.49 17.80
N PRO A 12 -0.83 -5.50 17.16
CA PRO A 12 -0.44 -5.93 15.81
C PRO A 12 -0.40 -4.80 14.77
N ILE A 13 -1.40 -3.90 14.80
CA ILE A 13 -1.45 -2.76 13.87
C ILE A 13 -0.34 -1.75 14.18
N THR A 14 -0.04 -1.51 15.46
CA THR A 14 1.08 -0.64 15.85
C THR A 14 2.42 -1.22 15.39
N ASP A 15 2.62 -2.53 15.54
CA ASP A 15 3.81 -3.21 15.05
C ASP A 15 3.93 -3.14 13.52
N LEU A 16 2.80 -3.27 12.80
CA LEU A 16 2.75 -3.07 11.34
C LEU A 16 3.11 -1.66 10.90
N ARG A 17 2.71 -0.62 11.66
CA ARG A 17 3.06 0.77 11.35
C ARG A 17 4.58 0.98 11.27
N THR A 18 5.35 0.28 12.09
CA THR A 18 6.82 0.37 12.07
C THR A 18 7.44 -0.21 10.79
N ARG A 19 6.72 -1.09 10.08
CA ARG A 19 7.16 -1.76 8.85
C ARG A 19 6.76 -1.01 7.57
N VAL A 20 5.87 -0.01 7.67
CA VAL A 20 5.39 0.76 6.51
C VAL A 20 6.50 1.29 5.59
N PRO A 21 7.64 1.81 6.09
CA PRO A 21 8.73 2.24 5.21
C PRO A 21 9.31 1.10 4.34
N GLY A 22 9.42 -0.10 4.90
CA GLY A 22 9.86 -1.29 4.17
C GLY A 22 8.80 -1.76 3.17
N MET A 23 7.53 -1.79 3.58
CA MET A 23 6.40 -2.15 2.73
C MET A 23 6.27 -1.24 1.50
N ALA A 24 6.42 0.07 1.70
CA ALA A 24 6.33 1.04 0.62
C ALA A 24 7.46 0.86 -0.42
N ARG A 25 8.69 0.56 0.03
CA ARG A 25 9.80 0.23 -0.87
C ARG A 25 9.52 -1.06 -1.63
N ALA A 26 9.15 -2.12 -0.92
CA ALA A 26 8.84 -3.41 -1.53
C ALA A 26 7.72 -3.30 -2.58
N ALA A 27 6.69 -2.49 -2.34
CA ALA A 27 5.62 -2.26 -3.31
C ALA A 27 6.13 -1.57 -4.59
N ILE A 28 7.00 -0.57 -4.46
CA ILE A 28 7.57 0.14 -5.60
C ILE A 28 8.57 -0.74 -6.36
N ASP A 29 9.39 -1.53 -5.66
CA ASP A 29 10.31 -2.48 -6.27
C ASP A 29 9.54 -3.52 -7.10
N ARG A 30 8.48 -4.13 -6.54
CA ARG A 30 7.59 -5.06 -7.25
C ARG A 30 6.90 -4.41 -8.45
N TYR A 31 6.49 -3.15 -8.32
CA TYR A 31 5.90 -2.41 -9.43
C TYR A 31 6.90 -2.18 -10.58
N ILE A 32 8.13 -1.80 -10.26
CA ILE A 32 9.20 -1.59 -11.26
C ILE A 32 9.53 -2.90 -11.97
N GLU A 33 9.75 -3.98 -11.22
CA GLU A 33 10.02 -5.32 -11.76
C GLU A 33 8.90 -5.81 -12.69
N GLY A 34 7.64 -5.51 -12.36
CA GLY A 34 6.47 -5.92 -13.14
C GLY A 34 6.11 -5.01 -14.31
N THR A 35 6.89 -3.95 -14.59
CA THR A 35 6.53 -2.89 -15.55
C THR A 35 7.57 -2.78 -16.66
N ALA A 36 7.21 -3.25 -17.86
CA ALA A 36 8.10 -3.25 -19.03
C ALA A 36 8.69 -1.87 -19.37
N ARG A 37 7.97 -0.78 -19.08
CA ARG A 37 8.43 0.60 -19.31
C ARG A 37 9.74 0.94 -18.60
N TYR A 38 10.02 0.32 -17.44
CA TYR A 38 11.21 0.60 -16.65
C TYR A 38 12.31 -0.46 -16.81
N ALA A 39 12.08 -1.51 -17.61
CA ALA A 39 13.02 -2.62 -17.75
C ALA A 39 14.35 -2.20 -18.39
N GLU A 40 14.33 -1.27 -19.33
CA GLU A 40 15.52 -0.85 -20.07
C GLU A 40 16.16 0.44 -19.53
N THR A 41 15.32 1.41 -19.13
CA THR A 41 15.76 2.76 -18.77
C THR A 41 15.83 3.00 -17.27
N GLY A 42 15.25 2.08 -16.47
CA GLY A 42 15.03 2.29 -15.05
C GLY A 42 14.00 3.37 -14.77
N ILE A 43 13.63 3.50 -13.49
CA ILE A 43 12.80 4.61 -13.03
C ILE A 43 13.71 5.80 -12.64
N PRO A 44 13.39 7.04 -13.04
CA PRO A 44 14.05 8.22 -12.51
C PRO A 44 13.99 8.27 -10.98
N GLU A 45 15.09 8.65 -10.33
CA GLU A 45 15.19 8.63 -8.85
C GLU A 45 14.11 9.49 -8.17
N TYR A 46 13.76 10.64 -8.74
CA TYR A 46 12.70 11.49 -8.20
C TYR A 46 11.34 10.79 -8.24
N LEU A 47 10.98 10.12 -9.36
CA LEU A 47 9.76 9.35 -9.49
C LEU A 47 9.73 8.16 -8.54
N HIS A 48 10.86 7.50 -8.33
CA HIS A 48 10.99 6.44 -7.34
C HIS A 48 10.68 6.97 -5.93
N ARG A 49 11.38 8.02 -5.49
CA ARG A 49 11.20 8.61 -4.15
C ARG A 49 9.78 9.09 -3.92
N GLU A 50 9.19 9.78 -4.88
CA GLU A 50 7.80 10.22 -4.82
C GLU A 50 6.82 9.05 -4.74
N SER A 51 7.02 8.00 -5.56
CA SER A 51 6.12 6.84 -5.56
C SER A 51 6.20 6.09 -4.23
N VAL A 52 7.41 5.93 -3.67
CA VAL A 52 7.60 5.35 -2.32
C VAL A 52 6.90 6.21 -1.27
N HIS A 53 7.03 7.53 -1.34
CA HIS A 53 6.36 8.44 -0.41
C HIS A 53 4.83 8.34 -0.51
N THR A 54 4.29 8.27 -1.73
CA THR A 54 2.84 8.10 -1.96
C THR A 54 2.32 6.80 -1.35
N ILE A 55 2.97 5.67 -1.62
CA ILE A 55 2.58 4.39 -1.02
C ILE A 55 2.73 4.42 0.50
N HIS A 56 3.83 4.97 1.01
CA HIS A 56 4.03 5.14 2.45
C HIS A 56 2.88 5.91 3.11
N THR A 57 2.46 7.04 2.52
CA THR A 57 1.36 7.85 3.03
C THR A 57 0.04 7.09 3.00
N LEU A 58 -0.28 6.41 1.90
CA LEU A 58 -1.48 5.57 1.78
C LEU A 58 -1.52 4.50 2.86
N LEU A 59 -0.45 3.71 3.00
CA LEU A 59 -0.37 2.62 3.98
C LEU A 59 -0.43 3.14 5.42
N THR A 60 0.21 4.27 5.69
CA THR A 60 0.13 4.94 7.00
C THR A 60 -1.30 5.34 7.34
N VAL A 61 -2.02 5.96 6.40
CA VAL A 61 -3.42 6.36 6.60
C VAL A 61 -4.31 5.15 6.81
N CYS A 62 -4.13 4.07 6.04
CA CYS A 62 -4.87 2.82 6.22
C CYS A 62 -4.70 2.26 7.63
N LEU A 63 -3.46 2.09 8.10
CA LEU A 63 -3.21 1.55 9.43
C LEU A 63 -3.67 2.48 10.56
N ARG A 64 -3.58 3.81 10.37
CA ARG A 64 -4.12 4.78 11.33
C ARG A 64 -5.64 4.74 11.41
N SER A 65 -6.33 4.64 10.26
CA SER A 65 -7.80 4.56 10.23
C SER A 65 -8.36 3.34 10.95
N ALA A 66 -7.56 2.29 11.13
CA ALA A 66 -7.95 1.10 11.88
C ALA A 66 -7.88 1.30 13.41
N LEU A 67 -7.23 2.36 13.90
CA LEU A 67 -7.04 2.67 15.33
C LEU A 67 -7.65 4.00 15.75
N GLU A 68 -7.80 4.95 14.83
CA GLU A 68 -8.19 6.33 15.08
C GLU A 68 -9.58 6.61 14.49
N ASP A 69 -10.62 6.64 15.34
CA ASP A 69 -12.01 6.85 14.92
C ASP A 69 -12.26 8.26 14.32
N SER A 70 -11.40 9.24 14.64
CA SER A 70 -11.54 10.63 14.21
C SER A 70 -10.51 11.07 13.17
N LEU A 71 -9.94 10.13 12.42
CA LEU A 71 -8.96 10.45 11.37
C LEU A 71 -9.65 11.16 10.18
N ASP A 72 -9.19 12.36 9.85
CA ASP A 72 -9.56 13.04 8.60
C ASP A 72 -8.84 12.36 7.42
N ILE A 73 -9.43 11.28 6.90
CA ILE A 73 -8.91 10.52 5.76
C ILE A 73 -8.84 11.41 4.50
N PRO A 74 -9.88 12.17 4.11
CA PRO A 74 -9.80 13.07 2.96
C PRO A 74 -8.65 14.08 3.07
N GLY A 75 -8.47 14.72 4.23
CA GLY A 75 -7.36 15.64 4.46
C GLY A 75 -6.00 14.96 4.38
N SER A 76 -5.88 13.76 4.95
CA SER A 76 -4.62 12.99 4.97
C SER A 76 -4.20 12.46 3.60
N LEU A 77 -5.14 12.27 2.67
CA LEU A 77 -4.88 11.76 1.32
C LEU A 77 -4.90 12.84 0.24
N ARG A 78 -5.21 14.09 0.57
CA ARG A 78 -5.32 15.19 -0.40
C ARG A 78 -4.09 15.31 -1.29
N GLU A 79 -2.90 15.42 -0.70
CA GLU A 79 -1.64 15.54 -1.46
C GLU A 79 -1.36 14.32 -2.35
N VAL A 80 -1.76 13.12 -1.93
CA VAL A 80 -1.60 11.89 -2.72
C VAL A 80 -2.51 11.91 -3.95
N ILE A 81 -3.73 12.41 -3.79
CA ILE A 81 -4.71 12.50 -4.88
C ILE A 81 -4.31 13.61 -5.87
N GLU A 82 -3.86 14.76 -5.37
CA GLU A 82 -3.37 15.88 -6.18
C GLU A 82 -2.18 15.45 -7.04
N ARG A 83 -1.15 14.83 -6.44
CA ARG A 83 0.00 14.28 -7.19
C ARG A 83 -0.39 13.19 -8.18
N GLY A 84 -1.39 12.37 -7.84
CA GLY A 84 -1.93 11.37 -8.77
C GLY A 84 -2.56 12.02 -10.01
N THR A 85 -3.24 13.14 -9.83
CA THR A 85 -3.87 13.90 -10.91
C THR A 85 -2.83 14.57 -11.82
N GLU A 86 -1.78 15.15 -11.23
CA GLU A 86 -0.64 15.72 -11.96
C GLU A 86 0.06 14.67 -12.83
N ARG A 87 0.29 13.46 -12.31
CA ARG A 87 0.92 12.36 -13.06
C ARG A 87 0.12 11.90 -14.27
N VAL A 88 -1.21 11.87 -14.16
CA VAL A 88 -2.07 11.57 -15.30
C VAL A 88 -1.94 12.67 -16.37
N ALA A 89 -1.82 13.93 -15.96
CA ALA A 89 -1.59 15.05 -16.86
C ALA A 89 -0.21 15.01 -17.55
N GLU A 90 0.81 14.45 -16.88
CA GLU A 90 2.16 14.20 -17.43
C GLU A 90 2.25 12.98 -18.37
N GLY A 91 1.13 12.33 -18.67
CA GLY A 91 1.06 11.20 -19.60
C GLY A 91 1.40 9.85 -18.97
N LEU A 92 1.40 9.74 -17.64
CA LEU A 92 1.34 8.43 -16.99
C LEU A 92 -0.09 7.88 -17.16
N PRO A 93 -0.27 6.67 -17.73
CA PRO A 93 -1.60 6.09 -17.82
C PRO A 93 -2.18 5.88 -16.42
N LEU A 94 -3.44 6.27 -16.21
CA LEU A 94 -4.15 6.04 -14.95
C LEU A 94 -4.08 4.57 -14.51
N ARG A 95 -4.07 3.64 -15.46
CA ARG A 95 -3.89 2.20 -15.22
C ARG A 95 -2.58 1.89 -14.47
N GLU A 96 -1.46 2.50 -14.85
CA GLU A 96 -0.16 2.27 -14.20
C GLU A 96 -0.15 2.83 -12.78
N TYR A 97 -0.82 3.98 -12.58
CA TYR A 97 -1.02 4.55 -11.27
C TYR A 97 -1.84 3.64 -10.34
N MET A 98 -2.97 3.14 -10.83
CA MET A 98 -3.83 2.21 -10.09
C MET A 98 -3.13 0.87 -9.81
N ARG A 99 -2.29 0.39 -10.74
CA ARG A 99 -1.49 -0.82 -10.56
C ARG A 99 -0.50 -0.68 -9.42
N CYS A 100 0.20 0.46 -9.34
CA CYS A 100 1.11 0.75 -8.23
C CYS A 100 0.37 0.75 -6.88
N TRP A 101 -0.82 1.34 -6.81
CA TRP A 101 -1.66 1.32 -5.61
C TRP A 101 -2.12 -0.08 -5.23
N GLN A 102 -2.55 -0.88 -6.21
CA GLN A 102 -2.94 -2.26 -5.99
C GLN A 102 -1.80 -3.06 -5.36
N ILE A 103 -0.58 -2.97 -5.91
CA ILE A 103 0.59 -3.66 -5.35
C ILE A 103 0.88 -3.20 -3.92
N GLY A 104 0.70 -1.91 -3.62
CA GLY A 104 0.80 -1.40 -2.25
C GLY A 104 -0.17 -2.08 -1.28
N PHE A 105 -1.43 -2.26 -1.70
CA PHE A 105 -2.43 -2.97 -0.91
C PHE A 105 -2.17 -4.48 -0.80
N ASP A 106 -1.62 -5.10 -1.85
CA ASP A 106 -1.23 -6.51 -1.83
C ASP A 106 -0.13 -6.75 -0.78
N VAL A 107 0.91 -5.91 -0.76
CA VAL A 107 1.96 -5.94 0.28
C VAL A 107 1.37 -5.75 1.68
N LEU A 108 0.43 -4.82 1.85
CA LEU A 108 -0.27 -4.62 3.12
C LEU A 108 -1.07 -5.86 3.54
N ALA A 109 -1.77 -6.50 2.60
CA ALA A 109 -2.55 -7.69 2.87
C ALA A 109 -1.66 -8.87 3.30
N GLU A 110 -0.51 -9.07 2.64
CA GLU A 110 0.49 -10.09 3.02
C GLU A 110 1.02 -9.86 4.45
N GLU A 111 1.34 -8.62 4.78
CA GLU A 111 1.85 -8.25 6.11
C GLU A 111 0.77 -8.40 7.20
N LEU A 112 -0.47 -8.00 6.90
CA LEU A 112 -1.63 -8.23 7.78
C LEU A 112 -1.87 -9.72 8.00
N HIS A 113 -1.80 -10.54 6.94
CA HIS A 113 -1.96 -11.99 7.05
C HIS A 113 -0.85 -12.63 7.88
N THR A 114 0.40 -12.21 7.67
CA THR A 114 1.55 -12.71 8.44
C THR A 114 1.44 -12.32 9.92
N THR A 115 1.00 -11.10 10.21
CA THR A 115 0.99 -10.56 11.58
C THR A 115 -0.25 -10.96 12.37
N ILE A 116 -1.41 -11.04 11.72
CA ILE A 116 -2.71 -11.26 12.36
C ILE A 116 -3.27 -12.64 11.99
N GLY A 117 -3.12 -13.07 10.73
CA GLY A 117 -3.62 -14.33 10.21
C GLY A 117 -2.88 -15.57 10.73
N ALA A 118 -1.60 -15.47 11.09
CA ALA A 118 -0.84 -16.57 11.72
C ALA A 118 -1.40 -17.02 13.10
N GLY A 119 -2.34 -16.26 13.68
CA GLY A 119 -3.08 -16.61 14.90
C GLY A 119 -4.53 -17.09 14.70
N HIS A 120 -5.00 -17.28 13.46
CA HIS A 120 -6.38 -17.70 13.17
C HIS A 120 -6.40 -19.04 12.39
N PRO A 121 -6.76 -20.18 13.02
CA PRO A 121 -6.95 -21.41 12.28
C PRO A 121 -8.17 -21.26 11.34
N GLY A 122 -7.92 -21.21 10.03
CA GLY A 122 -8.98 -21.25 9.00
C GLY A 122 -9.08 -20.06 8.05
N SER A 123 -8.10 -19.15 7.99
CA SER A 123 -8.12 -18.11 6.93
C SER A 123 -8.00 -18.75 5.54
N PRO A 124 -8.97 -18.54 4.63
CA PRO A 124 -8.88 -19.04 3.26
C PRO A 124 -7.71 -18.36 2.52
N PRO A 125 -7.08 -19.05 1.54
CA PRO A 125 -6.07 -18.44 0.70
C PRO A 125 -6.63 -17.20 0.01
N CYS A 126 -5.79 -16.20 -0.22
CA CYS A 126 -6.16 -14.96 -0.90
C CYS A 126 -6.98 -15.28 -2.17
N PRO A 127 -8.22 -14.78 -2.32
CA PRO A 127 -9.08 -15.12 -3.46
C PRO A 127 -8.57 -14.54 -4.79
N TYR A 128 -7.54 -13.71 -4.75
CA TYR A 128 -6.89 -13.13 -5.92
C TYR A 128 -5.42 -13.58 -5.97
N PRO A 129 -5.14 -14.80 -6.44
CA PRO A 129 -3.78 -15.12 -6.88
C PRO A 129 -3.40 -14.12 -7.98
N HIS A 130 -2.26 -13.47 -7.82
CA HIS A 130 -1.72 -12.57 -8.85
C HIS A 130 -1.78 -13.28 -10.21
N PRO A 131 -2.41 -12.70 -11.25
CA PRO A 131 -2.32 -13.27 -12.57
C PRO A 131 -0.84 -13.28 -12.99
N PRO A 132 -0.32 -14.38 -13.56
CA PRO A 132 1.02 -14.38 -14.13
C PRO A 132 1.08 -13.27 -15.19
N HIS A 133 2.07 -12.41 -15.03
CA HIS A 133 2.33 -11.20 -15.81
C HIS A 133 2.01 -11.37 -17.30
N LEU A 134 1.16 -10.49 -17.84
CA LEU A 134 0.99 -10.22 -19.27
C LEU A 134 1.51 -8.81 -19.58
#